data_AF-A0A830F721-F1
#
_entry.id   AF-A0A830F721-F1
#
_cell.length_a   1.000
_cell.length_b   1.000
_cell.length_c   1.000
_cell.angle_alpha   90.00
_cell.angle_beta   90.00
_cell.angle_gamma   90.00
#
_symmetry.space_group_name_H-M   'P 1'
#
loop_
_entity.id
_entity.type
_entity.pdbx_description
1 polymer ?
#
loop_
_entity_poly.entity_id
_entity_poly.type
_entity_poly.pdbx_seq_one_letter_code
_entity_poly.pdbx_strand_id
1 'polypeptide(L)'
;MLVSVEDADGVTPTSGSGEYFVGSVDASEFATFELGATVDSGVSSIPVEITYIVDGERVTTTQQVPLDSAGGAAAASGSQQADASSGAPSGAPGQSGSGLPVVPIAIGVVVLVAAGGGLYYLWNRE
;
A
#
# COMPACT_ATOMS: atom_id res chain seq x y z
N MET A 1 11.62 8.36 13.41
CA MET A 1 10.91 7.14 12.99
C MET A 1 11.86 5.96 13.09
N LEU A 2 11.38 4.88 13.70
CA LEU A 2 12.06 3.59 13.81
C LEU A 2 11.23 2.55 13.06
N VAL A 3 11.90 1.68 12.32
CA VAL A 3 11.27 0.53 11.67
C VAL A 3 12.01 -0.72 12.12
N SER A 4 11.29 -1.75 12.53
CA SER A 4 11.90 -2.99 13.04
C SER A 4 11.09 -4.21 12.64
N VAL A 5 11.78 -5.32 12.40
CA VAL A 5 11.14 -6.63 12.29
C VAL A 5 10.79 -7.09 13.71
N GLU A 6 9.56 -7.56 13.91
CA GLU A 6 9.16 -8.15 15.19
C GLU A 6 9.66 -9.59 15.31
N ASP A 7 9.98 -9.99 16.54
CA ASP A 7 10.20 -11.41 16.87
C ASP A 7 8.83 -12.10 16.96
N ALA A 8 8.61 -13.09 16.09
CA ALA A 8 7.32 -13.77 15.96
C ALA A 8 7.53 -15.24 15.56
N ASP A 9 6.46 -16.05 15.58
CA ASP A 9 6.53 -17.46 15.20
C ASP A 9 7.12 -17.65 13.79
N GLY A 10 8.32 -18.24 13.73
CA GLY A 10 9.06 -18.48 12.50
C GLY A 10 9.69 -17.24 11.85
N VAL A 11 9.72 -16.10 12.54
CA VAL A 11 10.40 -14.87 12.08
C VAL A 11 11.33 -14.38 13.18
N THR A 12 12.62 -14.26 12.87
CA THR A 12 13.63 -13.76 13.81
C THR A 12 14.40 -12.59 13.21
N PRO A 13 14.41 -11.41 13.86
CA PRO A 13 15.19 -10.27 13.41
C PRO A 13 16.69 -10.60 13.36
N THR A 14 17.38 -10.15 12.31
CA THR A 14 18.83 -10.35 12.20
C THR A 14 19.56 -9.41 13.16
N SER A 15 20.50 -9.92 13.95
CA SER A 15 21.27 -9.09 14.88
C SER A 15 22.00 -7.96 14.13
N GLY A 16 21.74 -6.72 14.53
CA GLY A 16 22.35 -5.52 13.97
C GLY A 16 21.72 -4.98 12.67
N SER A 17 20.80 -5.73 12.04
CA SER A 17 20.07 -5.28 10.84
C SER A 17 18.56 -5.51 10.90
N GLY A 18 18.02 -6.02 12.01
CA GLY A 18 16.59 -6.21 12.23
C GLY A 18 15.82 -4.91 12.50
N GLU A 19 16.51 -3.80 12.66
CA GLU A 19 15.92 -2.48 12.89
C GLU A 19 16.69 -1.39 12.12
N TYR A 20 15.99 -0.32 11.76
CA TYR A 20 16.55 0.82 11.05
C TYR A 20 15.95 2.14 11.56
N PHE A 21 16.82 3.08 11.92
CA PHE A 21 16.40 4.43 12.31
C PHE A 21 16.39 5.37 11.09
N VAL A 22 15.18 5.71 10.63
CA VAL A 22 14.97 6.57 9.46
C VAL A 22 15.17 8.05 9.78
N GLY A 23 14.89 8.47 11.02
CA GLY A 23 14.87 9.90 11.39
C GLY A 23 13.51 10.55 11.14
N SER A 24 13.50 11.84 10.81
CA SER A 24 12.28 12.58 10.46
C SER A 24 12.01 12.46 8.97
N VAL A 25 10.73 12.38 8.58
CA VAL A 25 10.29 12.32 7.18
C VAL A 25 9.13 13.29 7.03
N ASP A 26 9.24 14.22 6.08
CA ASP A 26 8.18 15.17 5.77
C ASP A 26 7.04 14.52 4.97
N ALA A 27 5.84 15.11 5.01
CA ALA A 27 4.64 14.55 4.39
C ALA A 27 4.75 14.35 2.86
N SER A 28 5.64 15.09 2.20
CA SER A 28 5.89 15.00 0.76
C SER A 28 7.15 14.20 0.41
N GLU A 29 7.79 13.59 1.42
CA GLU A 29 9.05 12.87 1.28
C GLU A 29 8.86 11.36 1.47
N PHE A 30 9.74 10.60 0.83
CA PHE A 30 9.87 9.16 1.04
C PHE A 30 11.30 8.84 1.47
N ALA A 31 11.42 7.94 2.44
CA ALA A 31 12.68 7.38 2.87
C ALA A 31 12.75 5.89 2.53
N THR A 32 13.96 5.39 2.30
CA THR A 32 14.23 3.97 2.06
C THR A 32 15.04 3.41 3.21
N PHE A 33 14.81 2.15 3.53
CA PHE A 33 15.52 1.42 4.58
C PHE A 33 15.66 -0.05 4.16
N GLU A 34 16.57 -0.75 4.81
CA GLU A 34 16.79 -2.19 4.64
C GLU A 34 16.71 -2.87 6.00
N LEU A 35 16.01 -4.01 6.06
CA LEU A 35 15.86 -4.81 7.27
C LEU A 35 16.23 -6.27 6.97
N GLY A 36 16.91 -6.91 7.92
CA GLY A 36 17.29 -8.31 7.88
C GLY A 36 16.44 -9.16 8.82
N ALA A 37 15.93 -10.28 8.33
CA ALA A 37 15.24 -11.29 9.12
C ALA A 37 15.60 -12.69 8.64
N THR A 38 15.65 -13.64 9.57
CA THR A 38 15.64 -15.07 9.25
C THR A 38 14.19 -15.54 9.36
N VAL A 39 13.75 -16.33 8.37
CA VAL A 39 12.36 -16.79 8.29
C VAL A 39 12.33 -18.29 8.05
N ASP A 40 11.51 -18.99 8.85
CA ASP A 40 11.29 -20.42 8.73
C ASP A 40 10.47 -20.77 7.48
N SER A 41 10.60 -22.02 7.03
CA SER A 41 9.81 -22.53 5.92
C SER A 41 8.32 -22.51 6.25
N GLY A 42 7.50 -21.97 5.33
CA GLY A 42 6.03 -21.95 5.47
C GLY A 42 5.46 -20.67 6.07
N VAL A 43 6.31 -19.74 6.54
CA VAL A 43 5.88 -18.39 6.87
C VAL A 43 5.54 -17.62 5.60
N SER A 44 4.38 -16.97 5.59
CA SER A 44 3.88 -16.23 4.41
C SER A 44 3.97 -14.71 4.56
N SER A 45 4.38 -14.20 5.73
CA SER A 45 4.49 -12.75 5.98
C SER A 45 5.46 -12.45 7.12
N ILE A 46 6.17 -11.33 7.00
CA ILE A 46 7.04 -10.78 8.04
C ILE A 46 6.30 -9.62 8.73
N PRO A 47 6.13 -9.64 10.07
CA PRO A 47 5.64 -8.49 10.83
C PRO A 47 6.72 -7.40 10.95
N VAL A 48 6.40 -6.19 10.49
CA VAL A 48 7.27 -5.01 10.58
C VAL A 48 6.58 -3.95 11.44
N GLU A 49 7.13 -3.67 12.61
CA GLU A 49 6.70 -2.57 13.47
C GLU A 49 7.29 -1.25 12.98
N ILE A 50 6.44 -0.23 12.94
CA ILE A 50 6.78 1.14 12.59
C ILE A 50 6.38 2.02 13.77
N THR A 51 7.38 2.65 14.39
CA THR A 51 7.18 3.59 15.50
C THR A 51 7.62 5.00 15.09
N TYR A 52 6.70 5.96 15.17
CA TYR A 52 6.93 7.36 14.78
C TYR A 52 6.20 8.34 15.70
N ILE A 53 6.45 9.64 15.50
CA ILE A 53 5.82 10.71 16.27
C ILE A 53 5.15 11.66 15.28
N VAL A 54 3.89 11.99 15.54
CA VAL A 54 3.11 13.01 14.81
C VAL A 54 2.41 13.89 15.85
N ASP A 55 2.47 15.21 15.69
CA ASP A 55 1.90 16.20 16.63
C ASP A 55 2.33 16.01 18.11
N GLY A 56 3.52 15.45 18.32
CA GLY A 56 4.06 15.14 19.66
C GLY A 56 3.56 13.83 20.27
N GLU A 57 2.66 13.12 19.59
CA GLU A 57 2.13 11.83 20.00
C GLU A 57 2.89 10.68 19.33
N ARG A 58 3.22 9.65 20.10
CA ARG A 58 3.87 8.45 19.56
C ARG A 58 2.83 7.50 18.99
N VAL A 59 3.05 7.08 17.75
CA VAL A 59 2.24 6.09 17.04
C VAL A 59 3.10 4.86 16.79
N THR A 60 2.51 3.69 17.03
CA THR A 60 3.09 2.38 16.72
C THR A 60 2.09 1.60 15.87
N THR A 61 2.55 1.06 14.74
CA THR A 61 1.73 0.24 13.85
C THR A 61 2.55 -0.92 13.31
N THR A 62 1.93 -2.08 13.13
CA THR A 62 2.56 -3.24 12.51
C THR A 62 2.03 -3.42 11.10
N GLN A 63 2.93 -3.63 10.14
CA GLN A 63 2.64 -3.95 8.76
C GLN A 63 3.07 -5.38 8.45
N GLN A 64 2.15 -6.14 7.86
CA GLN A 64 2.43 -7.50 7.38
C GLN A 64 3.03 -7.42 5.97
N VAL A 65 4.32 -7.72 5.84
CA VAL A 65 5.01 -7.77 4.55
C VAL A 65 4.92 -9.19 3.98
N PRO A 66 4.12 -9.43 2.92
CA PRO A 66 3.95 -10.76 2.36
C PRO A 66 5.25 -11.28 1.77
N LEU A 67 5.50 -12.57 1.97
CA LEU A 67 6.57 -13.31 1.31
C LEU A 67 5.97 -14.05 0.12
N ASP A 68 5.97 -13.40 -1.04
CA ASP A 68 5.64 -14.09 -2.28
C ASP A 68 6.67 -15.21 -2.49
N SER A 69 6.23 -16.39 -2.95
CA SER A 69 7.09 -17.57 -3.12
C SER A 69 8.22 -17.36 -4.17
N ALA A 70 8.22 -16.23 -4.86
CA ALA A 70 9.35 -15.72 -5.63
C ALA A 70 10.16 -14.77 -4.73
N GLY A 71 11.10 -15.33 -3.97
CA GLY A 71 11.85 -14.61 -2.94
C GLY A 71 12.40 -13.25 -3.38
N GLY A 72 12.05 -12.21 -2.62
CA GLY A 72 12.58 -10.85 -2.78
C GLY A 72 11.46 -9.82 -2.79
N ALA A 73 11.53 -8.88 -1.85
CA ALA A 73 10.55 -7.83 -1.61
C ALA A 73 9.90 -7.28 -2.88
N ALA A 74 8.56 -7.33 -2.93
CA ALA A 74 7.79 -6.55 -3.89
C ALA A 74 8.03 -5.06 -3.60
N ALA A 75 9.01 -4.47 -4.28
CA ALA A 75 9.13 -3.03 -4.37
C ALA A 75 7.81 -2.51 -4.95
N ALA A 76 7.12 -1.65 -4.19
CA ALA A 76 5.94 -0.95 -4.67
C ALA A 76 6.32 -0.19 -5.95
N SER A 77 5.99 -0.80 -7.10
CA SER A 77 6.19 -0.18 -8.39
C SER A 77 5.17 0.93 -8.50
N GLY A 78 5.59 2.17 -8.21
CA GLY A 78 4.80 3.35 -8.50
C GLY A 78 4.40 3.30 -9.97
N SER A 79 3.10 3.18 -10.21
CA SER A 79 2.52 3.12 -11.56
C SER A 79 2.78 4.43 -12.29
N GLN A 80 3.89 4.50 -13.01
CA GLN A 80 4.14 5.52 -14.02
C GLN A 80 3.42 5.09 -15.29
N GLN A 81 2.14 5.48 -15.36
CA GLN A 81 1.38 5.50 -16.59
C GLN A 81 1.99 6.58 -17.50
N ALA A 82 2.96 6.17 -18.33
CA ALA A 82 3.48 7.00 -19.40
C ALA A 82 2.59 6.82 -20.64
N ASP A 83 1.72 7.81 -20.81
CA ASP A 83 1.04 8.13 -22.06
C ASP A 83 2.10 8.38 -23.15
N ALA A 84 2.10 7.58 -24.22
CA ALA A 84 2.93 7.78 -25.39
C ALA A 84 2.12 7.53 -26.66
N SER A 85 1.36 8.56 -27.00
CA SER A 85 0.77 8.80 -28.32
C SER A 85 1.78 8.58 -29.46
N SER A 86 1.45 7.76 -30.45
CA SER A 86 2.14 7.75 -31.75
C SER A 86 1.20 7.39 -32.91
N GLY A 87 1.01 8.36 -33.83
CA GLY A 87 1.16 8.10 -35.26
C GLY A 87 -0.07 7.82 -36.15
N ALA A 88 -0.90 8.85 -36.37
CA ALA A 88 -1.46 9.32 -37.66
C ALA A 88 -2.37 8.41 -38.58
N PRO A 89 -3.19 9.04 -39.46
CA PRO A 89 -4.49 8.50 -39.89
C PRO A 89 -4.55 8.06 -41.37
N SER A 90 -5.39 7.07 -41.70
CA SER A 90 -6.07 6.98 -43.02
C SER A 90 -6.89 5.68 -43.18
N GLY A 91 -8.18 5.80 -43.55
CA GLY A 91 -8.85 4.83 -44.45
C GLY A 91 -10.08 4.04 -43.96
N ALA A 92 -11.27 4.57 -44.28
CA ALA A 92 -12.55 3.89 -44.61
C ALA A 92 -13.35 3.08 -43.55
N PRO A 93 -14.71 3.10 -43.61
CA PRO A 93 -15.58 2.56 -42.57
C PRO A 93 -15.96 1.10 -42.84
N GLY A 94 -15.81 0.24 -41.83
CA GLY A 94 -16.18 -1.18 -41.91
C GLY A 94 -16.54 -1.72 -40.53
N GLN A 95 -17.80 -2.09 -40.39
CA GLN A 95 -18.47 -2.58 -39.19
C GLN A 95 -18.07 -4.04 -38.89
N SER A 96 -17.72 -4.37 -37.64
CA SER A 96 -17.66 -5.69 -36.96
C SER A 96 -16.74 -5.52 -35.75
N GLY A 97 -17.03 -5.77 -34.47
CA GLY A 97 -17.94 -6.69 -33.79
C GLY A 97 -17.14 -7.35 -32.65
N SER A 98 -17.67 -7.33 -31.41
CA SER A 98 -17.21 -8.05 -30.19
C SER A 98 -15.91 -7.54 -29.52
N GLY A 99 -15.83 -7.25 -28.22
CA GLY A 99 -16.79 -7.29 -27.13
C GLY A 99 -16.15 -6.64 -25.90
N LEU A 100 -16.85 -5.70 -25.27
CA LEU A 100 -16.49 -5.11 -23.97
C LEU A 100 -17.74 -5.18 -23.09
N PRO A 101 -17.77 -5.98 -22.01
CA PRO A 101 -18.84 -5.86 -21.03
C PRO A 101 -18.60 -4.62 -20.18
N VAL A 102 -19.26 -3.52 -20.54
CA VAL A 102 -19.49 -2.37 -19.65
C VAL A 102 -20.58 -2.76 -18.65
N VAL A 103 -20.18 -3.06 -17.41
CA VAL A 103 -21.10 -3.14 -16.27
C VAL A 103 -21.22 -1.74 -15.63
N PRO A 104 -22.43 -1.22 -15.37
CA PRO A 104 -22.59 0.11 -14.80
C PRO A 104 -22.38 0.09 -13.28
N ILE A 105 -21.22 0.54 -12.79
CA ILE A 105 -21.02 0.87 -11.37
C ILE A 105 -21.57 2.29 -11.12
N ALA A 106 -22.88 2.45 -11.20
CA ALA A 106 -23.54 3.73 -10.93
C ALA A 106 -24.40 3.73 -9.66
N ILE A 107 -24.52 2.61 -8.95
CA ILE A 107 -25.46 2.49 -7.81
C ILE A 107 -24.76 2.38 -6.44
N GLY A 108 -23.49 1.96 -6.39
CA GLY A 108 -22.77 1.77 -5.11
C GLY A 108 -22.36 3.06 -4.39
N VAL A 109 -22.05 4.13 -5.13
CA VAL A 109 -21.45 5.36 -4.56
C VAL A 109 -22.45 6.19 -3.75
N VAL A 110 -23.74 6.13 -4.07
CA VAL A 110 -24.77 6.94 -3.39
C VAL A 110 -25.05 6.44 -1.96
N VAL A 111 -24.92 5.13 -1.71
CA VAL A 111 -25.22 4.54 -0.38
C VAL A 111 -24.11 4.85 0.64
N LEU A 112 -22.84 4.91 0.21
CA LEU A 112 -21.72 5.21 1.11
C LEU A 112 -21.71 6.68 1.58
N VAL A 113 -22.09 7.62 0.70
CA VAL A 113 -22.14 9.05 1.05
C VAL A 113 -23.27 9.35 2.05
N ALA A 114 -24.43 8.68 1.93
CA ALA A 114 -25.54 8.86 2.86
C ALA A 114 -25.22 8.31 4.27
N ALA A 115 -24.54 7.16 4.36
CA ALA A 115 -24.15 6.57 5.64
C ALA A 115 -23.06 7.40 6.34
N GLY A 116 -22.07 7.91 5.60
CA GLY A 116 -21.03 8.78 6.14
C GLY A 116 -21.56 10.14 6.60
N GLY A 117 -22.46 10.75 5.82
CA GLY A 117 -23.08 12.03 6.17
C GLY A 117 -24.00 11.95 7.40
N GLY A 118 -24.71 10.83 7.58
CA GLY A 118 -25.57 10.61 8.74
C GLY A 118 -24.81 10.47 10.06
N LEU A 119 -23.66 9.78 10.05
CA LEU A 119 -22.81 9.61 11.23
C LEU A 119 -22.13 10.94 11.64
N TYR A 120 -21.69 11.74 10.66
CA TYR A 120 -21.07 13.03 10.92
C TYR A 120 -22.05 14.03 11.56
N TYR A 121 -23.30 14.05 11.11
CA TYR A 121 -24.30 14.98 11.62
C TYR A 121 -24.71 14.69 13.08
N LEU A 122 -24.60 13.44 13.53
CA LEU A 122 -24.91 13.07 14.92
C LEU A 122 -23.81 13.44 15.92
N TRP A 123 -22.54 13.48 15.48
CA TRP A 123 -21.41 13.84 16.33
C TRP A 123 -21.20 15.34 16.50
N ASN A 124 -21.71 16.16 15.57
CA ASN A 124 -21.56 17.62 15.63
C ASN A 124 -22.73 18.32 16.37
N ARG A 125 -23.43 17.60 17.26
CA ARG A 125 -24.63 18.10 17.94
C ARG A 125 -24.54 18.16 19.47
N GLU A 126 -23.33 18.02 20.01
CA GLU A 126 -22.96 18.32 21.41
C GLU A 126 -21.90 19.44 21.43
#